data_AF-A0A9D1MUD1-F1
#
_entry.id   AF-A0A9D1MUD1-F1
#
_cell.length_a   1.000
_cell.length_b   1.000
_cell.length_c   1.000
_cell.angle_alpha   90.00
_cell.angle_beta   90.00
_cell.angle_gamma   90.00
#
_symmetry.space_group_name_H-M   'P 1'
#
loop_
_entity.id
_entity.type
_entity.pdbx_description
1 polymer ?
#
loop_
_entity_poly.entity_id
_entity_poly.type
_entity_poly.pdbx_seq_one_letter_code
_entity_poly.pdbx_strand_id
1 'polypeptide(L)'
;MVKAQENMRIPASLVPRCPVCGGPMTMNLRADNTFVQDDGWYRAAGWYDDFVRRHQNMPVLYLELGVGMNTPGIIKFNFWQQVLGNAQAHYACINYG
;
A
#
# COMPACT_ATOMS: atom_id res chain seq x y z
N MET A 1 -0.52 -11.51 24.34
CA MET A 1 -1.57 -10.47 24.15
C MET A 1 -2.96 -11.10 24.14
N VAL A 2 -3.37 -11.83 23.09
CA VAL A 2 -4.73 -12.41 22.96
C VAL A 2 -5.14 -13.30 24.13
N LYS A 3 -4.25 -14.18 24.60
CA LYS A 3 -4.53 -15.09 25.73
C LYS A 3 -4.80 -14.39 27.07
N ALA A 4 -4.38 -13.14 27.24
CA ALA A 4 -4.50 -12.37 28.47
C ALA A 4 -5.56 -11.26 28.37
N GLN A 5 -6.36 -11.27 27.31
CA GLN A 5 -7.39 -10.26 27.07
C GLN A 5 -8.69 -10.61 27.81
N GLU A 6 -9.26 -9.63 28.52
CA GLU A 6 -10.56 -9.73 29.17
C GLU A 6 -11.33 -8.42 28.94
N ASN A 7 -12.66 -8.49 28.75
CA ASN A 7 -13.50 -7.31 28.53
C ASN A 7 -12.98 -6.34 27.43
N MET A 8 -12.50 -6.90 26.31
CA MET A 8 -11.90 -6.17 25.17
C MET A 8 -10.67 -5.32 25.54
N ARG A 9 -9.96 -5.66 26.63
CA ARG A 9 -8.75 -4.96 27.08
C ARG A 9 -7.63 -5.95 27.33
N ILE A 10 -6.41 -5.50 27.04
CA ILE A 10 -5.18 -6.20 27.39
C ILE A 10 -4.52 -5.51 28.60
N PRO A 11 -3.71 -6.24 29.40
CA PRO A 11 -2.85 -5.62 30.40
C PRO A 11 -1.96 -4.52 29.80
N ALA A 12 -1.84 -3.39 30.49
CA ALA A 12 -1.05 -2.24 30.01
C ALA A 12 0.42 -2.57 29.76
N SER A 13 0.97 -3.54 30.48
CA SER A 13 2.34 -4.04 30.30
C SER A 13 2.57 -4.74 28.96
N LEU A 14 1.49 -5.16 28.26
CA LEU A 14 1.57 -5.80 26.95
C LEU A 14 1.42 -4.81 25.78
N VAL A 15 1.15 -3.52 26.05
CA VAL A 15 1.04 -2.50 25.01
C VAL A 15 2.46 -2.17 24.51
N PRO A 16 2.76 -2.35 23.21
CA PRO A 16 4.09 -2.09 22.68
C PRO A 16 4.43 -0.60 22.75
N ARG A 17 5.70 -0.32 23.07
CA ARG A 17 6.29 1.02 23.13
C ARG A 17 7.51 1.10 22.23
N CYS A 18 7.72 2.27 21.64
CA CYS A 18 8.85 2.52 20.78
C CYS A 18 10.16 2.36 21.59
N PRO A 19 11.10 1.53 21.15
CA PRO A 19 12.35 1.34 21.89
C PRO A 19 13.27 2.56 21.86
N VAL A 20 13.03 3.51 20.93
CA VAL A 20 13.85 4.73 20.78
C VAL A 20 13.34 5.86 21.69
N CYS A 21 12.03 6.11 21.72
CA CYS A 21 11.44 7.26 22.42
C CYS A 21 10.45 6.90 23.55
N GLY A 22 10.12 5.63 23.74
CA GLY A 22 9.14 5.17 24.75
C GLY A 22 7.66 5.48 24.42
N GLY A 23 7.40 6.17 23.31
CA GLY A 23 6.06 6.53 22.86
C GLY A 23 5.19 5.31 22.51
N PRO A 24 3.86 5.45 22.50
CA PRO A 24 2.95 4.40 22.05
C PRO A 24 3.24 3.97 20.61
N MET A 25 3.20 2.68 20.33
CA MET A 25 3.28 2.16 18.95
C MET A 25 1.88 1.87 18.39
N THR A 26 1.75 2.04 17.08
CA THR A 26 0.57 1.64 16.30
C THR A 26 0.98 0.67 15.19
N MET A 27 0.01 0.05 14.53
CA MET A 27 0.27 -0.74 13.34
C MET A 27 0.78 0.15 12.21
N ASN A 28 1.73 -0.35 11.41
CA ASN A 28 2.26 0.40 10.28
C ASN A 28 1.22 0.44 9.13
N LEU A 29 0.24 1.32 9.26
CA LEU A 29 -0.85 1.53 8.33
C LEU A 29 -0.84 2.97 7.84
N ARG A 30 -1.02 3.18 6.54
CA ARG A 30 -1.13 4.53 5.96
C ARG A 30 -2.52 5.11 6.21
N ALA A 31 -2.75 5.55 7.45
CA ALA A 31 -3.97 6.23 7.87
C ALA A 31 -3.77 7.75 8.03
N ASP A 32 -2.54 8.19 8.27
CA ASP A 32 -2.16 9.59 8.45
C ASP A 32 -0.67 9.81 8.08
N ASN A 33 -0.11 10.93 8.53
CA ASN A 33 1.28 11.32 8.27
C ASN A 33 2.33 10.57 9.13
N THR A 34 1.93 9.58 9.92
CA THR A 34 2.82 8.79 10.80
C THR A 34 3.22 7.43 10.21
N PHE A 35 2.75 7.11 8.99
CA PHE A 35 3.14 5.89 8.28
C PHE A 35 4.66 5.79 8.11
N VAL A 36 5.23 4.68 8.57
CA VAL A 36 6.67 4.45 8.53
C VAL A 36 7.06 3.84 7.18
N GLN A 37 7.89 4.59 6.45
CA GLN A 37 8.53 4.16 5.21
C GLN A 37 9.98 3.81 5.54
N ASP A 38 10.27 2.52 5.72
CA ASP A 38 11.63 2.05 5.97
C ASP A 38 12.41 1.84 4.66
N ASP A 39 13.66 1.42 4.77
CA ASP A 39 14.52 1.12 3.62
C ASP A 39 13.90 0.03 2.71
N GLY A 40 13.14 -0.90 3.28
CA GLY A 40 12.42 -1.92 2.54
C GLY A 40 11.33 -1.32 1.67
N TRP A 41 10.57 -0.36 2.21
CA TRP A 41 9.56 0.39 1.49
C TRP A 41 10.16 1.18 0.33
N TYR A 42 11.24 1.95 0.57
CA TYR A 42 11.90 2.73 -0.48
C TYR A 42 12.50 1.84 -1.58
N ARG A 43 13.06 0.68 -1.21
CA ARG A 43 13.57 -0.29 -2.18
C ARG A 43 12.46 -0.85 -3.06
N ALA A 44 11.32 -1.20 -2.48
CA ALA A 44 10.17 -1.71 -3.23
C ALA A 44 9.57 -0.62 -4.15
N ALA A 45 9.46 0.62 -3.68
CA ALA A 45 9.04 1.75 -4.49
C ALA A 45 9.98 1.97 -5.69
N GLY A 46 11.29 1.93 -5.45
CA GLY A 46 12.28 2.05 -6.53
C GLY A 46 12.18 0.95 -7.59
N TRP A 47 11.88 -0.29 -7.20
CA TRP A 47 11.63 -1.37 -8.17
C TRP A 47 10.37 -1.14 -9.01
N TYR A 48 9.30 -0.63 -8.39
CA TYR A 48 8.08 -0.27 -9.10
C TYR A 48 8.35 0.85 -10.12
N ASP A 49 9.01 1.93 -9.70
CA ASP A 49 9.33 3.08 -10.55
C ASP A 49 10.23 2.68 -11.73
N ASP A 50 11.22 1.82 -11.46
CA ASP A 50 12.11 1.29 -12.49
C ASP A 50 11.37 0.40 -13.51
N PHE A 51 10.44 -0.44 -13.04
CA PHE A 51 9.60 -1.25 -13.92
C PHE A 51 8.72 -0.36 -14.81
N VAL A 52 8.01 0.61 -14.23
CA VAL A 52 7.16 1.56 -14.97
C VAL A 52 7.99 2.30 -16.03
N ARG A 53 9.12 2.88 -15.64
CA ARG A 53 9.98 3.66 -16.54
C ARG A 53 10.48 2.84 -17.74
N ARG A 54 10.82 1.57 -17.54
CA ARG A 54 11.33 0.69 -18.61
C ARG A 54 10.26 0.24 -19.59
N HIS A 55 9.00 0.18 -19.16
CA HIS A 55 7.91 -0.39 -19.96
C HIS A 55 6.83 0.61 -20.40
N GLN A 56 6.95 1.90 -20.02
CA GLN A 56 5.94 2.93 -20.29
C GLN A 56 5.53 3.11 -21.77
N ASN A 57 6.36 2.69 -22.73
CA ASN A 57 6.08 2.79 -24.18
C ASN A 57 6.00 1.42 -24.88
N MET A 58 5.83 0.34 -24.11
CA MET A 58 5.72 -1.02 -24.62
C MET A 58 4.26 -1.50 -24.59
N PRO A 59 3.92 -2.59 -25.28
CA PRO A 59 2.65 -3.29 -25.06
C PRO A 59 2.59 -3.83 -23.62
N VAL A 60 1.81 -3.17 -22.76
CA VAL A 60 1.70 -3.51 -21.32
C VAL A 60 0.25 -3.79 -20.97
N LEU A 61 0.01 -4.87 -20.23
CA LEU A 61 -1.27 -5.16 -19.61
C LEU A 61 -1.30 -4.58 -18.18
N TYR A 62 -2.21 -3.65 -17.95
CA TYR A 62 -2.60 -3.16 -16.64
C TYR A 62 -3.76 -4.00 -16.12
N LEU A 63 -3.43 -5.04 -15.35
CA LEU A 63 -4.39 -5.96 -14.74
C LEU A 63 -4.79 -5.48 -13.34
N GLU A 64 -6.01 -4.96 -13.22
CA GLU A 64 -6.57 -4.51 -11.95
C GLU A 64 -7.47 -5.61 -11.34
N LEU A 65 -7.12 -6.09 -10.14
CA LEU A 65 -7.83 -7.18 -9.45
C LEU A 65 -8.42 -6.69 -8.12
N GLY A 66 -9.75 -6.65 -8.00
CA GLY A 66 -10.44 -6.35 -6.74
C GLY A 66 -10.20 -4.94 -6.18
N VAL A 67 -9.78 -3.98 -7.02
CA VAL A 67 -9.50 -2.61 -6.58
C VAL A 67 -10.78 -1.78 -6.64
N GLY A 68 -11.31 -1.42 -5.47
CA GLY A 68 -12.47 -0.54 -5.30
C GLY A 68 -12.10 0.95 -5.19
N MET A 69 -12.99 1.73 -4.58
CA MET A 69 -12.90 3.20 -4.48
C MET A 69 -12.46 3.74 -3.11
N ASN A 70 -11.99 2.89 -2.19
CA ASN A 70 -11.54 3.33 -0.86
C ASN A 70 -10.25 4.16 -0.93
N THR A 71 -9.29 3.73 -1.76
CA THR A 71 -7.98 4.38 -1.95
C THR A 71 -7.56 4.36 -3.43
N PRO A 72 -8.38 4.94 -4.33
CA PRO A 72 -8.23 4.76 -5.76
C PRO A 72 -6.93 5.36 -6.31
N GLY A 73 -6.32 6.30 -5.58
CA GLY A 73 -5.03 6.89 -5.92
C GLY A 73 -3.83 5.93 -5.87
N ILE A 74 -3.95 4.77 -5.22
CA ILE A 74 -2.83 3.81 -5.12
C ILE A 74 -2.65 3.01 -6.41
N ILE A 75 -3.76 2.53 -7.00
CA ILE A 75 -3.73 1.67 -8.19
C ILE A 75 -4.62 2.22 -9.30
N LYS A 76 -5.93 2.33 -9.05
CA LYS A 76 -6.96 2.60 -10.08
C LYS A 76 -6.68 3.85 -10.90
N PHE A 77 -6.55 5.01 -10.26
CA PHE A 77 -6.33 6.27 -10.97
C PHE A 77 -4.97 6.31 -11.66
N ASN A 78 -3.95 5.69 -11.05
CA ASN A 78 -2.62 5.60 -11.65
C ASN A 78 -2.64 4.74 -12.92
N PHE A 79 -3.29 3.58 -12.88
CA PHE A 79 -3.45 2.70 -14.05
C PHE A 79 -4.20 3.42 -15.18
N TRP A 80 -5.28 4.13 -14.86
CA TRP A 80 -6.01 4.92 -15.87
C TRP A 80 -5.13 5.96 -16.56
N GLN A 81 -4.32 6.69 -15.78
CA GLN A 81 -3.38 7.68 -16.33
C GLN A 81 -2.31 7.04 -17.21
N GLN A 82 -1.73 5.91 -16.77
CA GLN A 82 -0.69 5.22 -17.53
C GLN A 82 -1.22 4.60 -18.82
N VAL A 83 -2.42 4.01 -18.81
CA VAL A 83 -3.08 3.48 -20.00
C VAL A 83 -3.41 4.62 -20.98
N LEU A 84 -3.91 5.75 -20.47
CA LEU A 84 -4.18 6.93 -21.30
C LEU A 84 -2.90 7.48 -21.98
N GLY A 85 -1.76 7.39 -21.29
CA GLY A 85 -0.47 7.85 -21.79
C GLY A 85 0.24 6.89 -22.77
N ASN A 86 -0.21 5.64 -22.89
CA ASN A 86 0.42 4.63 -23.74
C ASN A 86 -0.62 3.97 -24.66
N ALA A 87 -0.61 4.36 -25.95
CA ALA A 87 -1.54 3.85 -26.95
C ALA A 87 -1.43 2.33 -27.22
N GLN A 88 -0.36 1.67 -26.76
CA GLN A 88 -0.16 0.22 -26.88
C GLN A 88 -0.60 -0.53 -25.60
N ALA A 89 -1.04 0.18 -24.56
CA ALA A 89 -1.46 -0.43 -23.32
C ALA A 89 -2.85 -1.08 -23.43
N HIS A 90 -3.03 -2.16 -22.67
CA HIS A 90 -4.32 -2.78 -22.43
C HIS A 90 -4.68 -2.67 -20.95
N TYR A 91 -5.95 -2.42 -20.66
CA TYR A 91 -6.48 -2.38 -19.31
C TYR A 91 -7.50 -3.50 -19.13
N ALA A 92 -7.31 -4.34 -18.12
CA ALA A 92 -8.25 -5.39 -17.75
C ALA A 92 -8.61 -5.23 -16.27
N CYS A 93 -9.90 -5.09 -15.97
CA CYS A 93 -10.42 -4.97 -14.62
C CYS A 93 -11.23 -6.21 -14.27
N ILE A 94 -10.90 -6.84 -13.14
CA ILE A 94 -11.66 -7.95 -12.56
C ILE A 94 -12.13 -7.49 -11.17
N ASN A 95 -13.37 -7.01 -11.11
CA ASN A 95 -14.02 -6.58 -9.88
C ASN A 95 -15.54 -6.78 -10.00
N TYR A 96 -16.22 -7.07 -8.89
CA TYR A 96 -17.68 -7.26 -8.83
C TYR A 96 -18.47 -5.95 -8.64
N GLY A 97 -17.78 -4.83 -8.44
CA GLY A 97 -18.38 -3.53 -8.09
C GLY A 97 -17.78 -2.95 -6.83
#